data_AF-A0A7S3RLQ9-F1
#
_entry.id   AF-A0A7S3RLQ9-F1
#
_cell.length_a   1.000
_cell.length_b   1.000
_cell.length_c   1.000
_cell.angle_alpha   90.00
_cell.angle_beta   90.00
_cell.angle_gamma   90.00
#
_symmetry.space_group_name_H-M   'P 1'
#
loop_
_entity.id
_entity.type
_entity.pdbx_description
1 polymer ?
#
loop_
_entity_poly.entity_id
_entity_poly.type
_entity_poly.pdbx_seq_one_letter_code
_entity_poly.pdbx_strand_id
1 'polypeptide(L)'
;ESRALAACELLLDAYPAALDEERDISIGVTRGERKMAPLHLAAKFDAPTPLLLRLLEAAPHMAARKDGAGRFPAHYLAGSYATDHTAPALAALLEHHPPNEEWPLRDLLRLGACAEIYTLARLQAHPQEASEPDPPPTNTLPNRPSGRAYPLHYAANRAAPARVVARLLELCPQAARAFDSHGNFPIHLAACAAGQLSRSVWGAMVRRRPPAQSVRDAAAAGCRLLLEAWPESGEACDRFVGVGAPRDEQNDRLGRWPLHLALNCHAPDSVLDVLRTRTPCDAFGNPTRRWPRRKGMMTKVNAADVRKLTRAGPLSLRLRYLCSGARGDPEDLCLGGDKFGTIIYPSRDGGDDDPSLHETMSLETVVERRG
;
A
#
# COMPACT_ATOMS: atom_id res chain seq x y z
N GLU A 1 -5.67 -18.48 -17.75
CA GLU A 1 -4.42 -18.00 -18.38
C GLU A 1 -4.39 -18.29 -19.89
N SER A 2 -4.45 -19.56 -20.33
CA SER A 2 -4.42 -19.94 -21.75
C SER A 2 -5.46 -19.25 -22.65
N ARG A 3 -6.71 -19.08 -22.21
CA ARG A 3 -7.76 -18.40 -23.02
C ARG A 3 -7.52 -16.91 -23.21
N ALA A 4 -6.96 -16.22 -22.20
CA ALA A 4 -6.67 -14.79 -22.28
C ALA A 4 -5.49 -14.53 -23.21
N LEU A 5 -4.45 -15.38 -23.13
CA LEU A 5 -3.31 -15.32 -24.05
C LEU A 5 -3.76 -15.56 -25.50
N ALA A 6 -4.54 -16.61 -25.75
CA ALA A 6 -5.05 -16.92 -27.09
C ALA A 6 -5.94 -15.80 -27.66
N ALA A 7 -6.80 -15.20 -26.82
CA ALA A 7 -7.61 -14.06 -27.24
C ALA A 7 -6.74 -12.83 -27.56
N CYS A 8 -5.70 -12.58 -26.76
CA CYS A 8 -4.75 -11.50 -27.04
C CYS A 8 -3.97 -11.76 -28.33
N GLU A 9 -3.52 -12.98 -28.61
CA GLU A 9 -2.84 -13.32 -29.87
C GLU A 9 -3.72 -13.01 -31.09
N LEU A 10 -4.98 -13.45 -31.07
CA LEU A 10 -5.94 -13.15 -32.14
C LEU A 10 -6.17 -11.64 -32.32
N LEU A 11 -6.20 -10.88 -31.23
CA LEU A 11 -6.39 -9.42 -31.28
C LEU A 11 -5.14 -8.69 -31.77
N LEU A 12 -3.94 -9.16 -31.42
CA LEU A 12 -2.68 -8.59 -31.90
C LEU A 12 -2.50 -8.84 -33.40
N ASP A 13 -2.87 -10.02 -33.88
CA ASP A 13 -2.83 -10.36 -35.31
C ASP A 13 -3.84 -9.53 -36.12
N ALA A 14 -5.04 -9.32 -35.58
CA ALA A 14 -6.10 -8.56 -36.25
C ALA A 14 -5.90 -7.04 -36.19
N TYR A 15 -5.31 -6.52 -35.11
CA TYR A 15 -5.19 -5.08 -34.84
C TYR A 15 -3.81 -4.70 -34.27
N PRO A 16 -2.73 -4.80 -35.07
CA PRO A 16 -1.38 -4.52 -34.59
C PRO A 16 -1.20 -3.06 -34.13
N ALA A 17 -1.94 -2.12 -34.75
CA ALA A 17 -1.91 -0.70 -34.36
C ALA A 17 -2.41 -0.45 -32.92
N ALA A 18 -3.22 -1.36 -32.37
CA ALA A 18 -3.74 -1.23 -31.01
C ALA A 18 -2.64 -1.30 -29.93
N LEU A 19 -1.43 -1.78 -30.27
CA LEU A 19 -0.28 -1.80 -29.37
C LEU A 19 0.22 -0.41 -28.99
N ASP A 20 0.09 0.55 -29.91
CA ASP A 20 0.49 1.94 -29.70
C ASP A 20 -0.68 2.84 -29.27
N GLU A 21 -1.91 2.32 -29.34
CA GLU A 21 -3.10 3.05 -28.91
C GLU A 21 -3.10 3.25 -27.39
N GLU A 22 -2.96 4.51 -26.99
CA GLU A 22 -3.12 4.90 -25.60
C GLU A 22 -4.61 5.07 -25.29
N ARG A 23 -5.09 4.35 -24.27
CA ARG A 23 -6.46 4.53 -23.79
C ARG A 23 -6.48 5.38 -22.54
N ASP A 24 -7.43 6.31 -22.49
CA ASP A 24 -7.75 7.04 -21.27
C ASP A 24 -8.50 6.12 -20.32
N ILE A 25 -7.82 5.76 -19.24
CA ILE A 25 -8.40 4.92 -18.20
C ILE A 25 -8.78 5.83 -17.04
N SER A 26 -9.84 6.61 -17.25
CA SER A 26 -10.44 7.46 -16.22
C SER A 26 -11.25 6.62 -15.25
N ILE A 27 -10.56 5.81 -14.45
CA ILE A 27 -11.15 5.07 -13.36
C ILE A 27 -11.17 5.97 -12.12
N GLY A 28 -12.33 6.54 -11.79
CA GLY A 28 -12.60 7.26 -10.54
C GLY A 28 -12.07 8.70 -10.43
N VAL A 29 -12.50 9.39 -9.37
CA VAL A 29 -12.47 10.85 -9.12
C VAL A 29 -11.08 11.52 -9.18
N THR A 30 -9.98 10.78 -9.39
CA THR A 30 -8.68 11.40 -9.63
C THR A 30 -8.59 11.89 -11.08
N ARG A 31 -8.99 13.15 -11.29
CA ARG A 31 -8.78 13.92 -12.53
C ARG A 31 -7.30 13.87 -12.95
N GLY A 32 -7.01 13.00 -13.90
CA GLY A 32 -5.75 12.96 -14.63
C GLY A 32 -5.92 11.98 -15.78
N GLU A 33 -5.82 12.48 -17.01
CA GLU A 33 -5.80 11.68 -18.24
C GLU A 33 -4.61 10.72 -18.17
N ARG A 34 -4.84 9.51 -17.65
CA ARG A 34 -3.83 8.46 -17.61
C ARG A 34 -3.96 7.65 -18.90
N LYS A 35 -3.45 8.24 -19.98
CA LYS A 35 -3.20 7.57 -21.24
C LYS A 35 -2.22 6.43 -21.00
N MET A 36 -2.67 5.18 -21.11
CA MET A 36 -1.82 4.01 -20.96
C MET A 36 -1.98 3.09 -22.16
N ALA A 37 -0.84 2.61 -22.67
CA ALA A 37 -0.81 1.59 -23.71
C ALA A 37 -1.06 0.17 -23.13
N PRO A 38 -1.36 -0.84 -23.96
CA PRO A 38 -1.64 -2.21 -23.52
C PRO A 38 -0.59 -2.81 -22.60
N LEU A 39 0.70 -2.58 -22.87
CA LEU A 39 1.79 -3.10 -22.04
C LEU A 39 1.78 -2.51 -20.61
N HIS A 40 1.48 -1.21 -20.49
CA HIS A 40 1.34 -0.56 -19.19
C HIS A 40 0.12 -1.09 -18.42
N LEU A 41 -0.99 -1.33 -19.12
CA LEU A 41 -2.20 -1.92 -18.55
C LEU A 41 -1.95 -3.32 -18.03
N ALA A 42 -1.34 -4.17 -18.86
CA ALA A 42 -0.98 -5.54 -18.50
C ALA A 42 -0.07 -5.54 -17.25
N ALA A 43 0.94 -4.66 -17.20
CA ALA A 43 1.83 -4.54 -16.06
C ALA A 43 1.10 -4.05 -14.80
N LYS A 44 0.25 -3.01 -14.92
CA LYS A 44 -0.50 -2.42 -13.80
C LYS A 44 -1.47 -3.41 -13.16
N PHE A 45 -2.07 -4.30 -13.94
CA PHE A 45 -3.07 -5.26 -13.49
C PHE A 45 -2.49 -6.67 -13.23
N ASP A 46 -1.16 -6.81 -13.15
CA ASP A 46 -0.49 -8.08 -12.83
C ASP A 46 -0.91 -9.22 -13.80
N ALA A 47 -0.92 -8.89 -15.09
CA ALA A 47 -1.24 -9.85 -16.14
C ALA A 47 -0.23 -11.02 -16.16
N PRO A 48 -0.62 -12.20 -16.68
CA PRO A 48 0.27 -13.34 -16.75
C PRO A 48 1.58 -13.03 -17.48
N THR A 49 2.70 -13.52 -16.95
CA THR A 49 4.04 -13.30 -17.53
C THR A 49 4.15 -13.64 -19.01
N PRO A 50 3.57 -14.74 -19.53
CA PRO A 50 3.57 -15.01 -20.96
C PRO A 50 2.92 -13.89 -21.78
N LEU A 51 1.82 -13.31 -21.30
CA LEU A 51 1.15 -12.22 -22.00
C LEU A 51 1.99 -10.94 -21.99
N LEU A 52 2.64 -10.62 -20.88
CA LEU A 52 3.56 -9.48 -20.78
C LEU A 52 4.73 -9.60 -21.76
N LEU A 53 5.35 -10.79 -21.83
CA LEU A 53 6.45 -11.07 -22.75
C LEU A 53 6.00 -10.98 -24.21
N ARG A 54 4.84 -11.55 -24.56
CA ARG A 54 4.31 -11.47 -25.92
C ARG A 54 3.99 -10.05 -26.36
N LEU A 55 3.42 -9.22 -25.48
CA LEU A 55 3.21 -7.79 -25.76
C LEU A 55 4.52 -7.03 -25.94
N LEU A 56 5.54 -7.35 -25.15
CA LEU A 56 6.87 -6.74 -25.27
C LEU A 56 7.59 -7.16 -26.56
N GLU A 57 7.52 -8.44 -26.92
CA GLU A 57 8.07 -8.96 -28.18
C GLU A 57 7.40 -8.30 -29.39
N ALA A 58 6.09 -8.04 -29.33
CA ALA A 58 5.37 -7.37 -30.41
C ALA A 58 5.67 -5.87 -30.51
N ALA A 59 5.96 -5.19 -29.39
CA ALA A 59 6.27 -3.76 -29.35
C ALA A 59 7.40 -3.42 -28.36
N PRO A 60 8.67 -3.69 -28.70
CA PRO A 60 9.81 -3.51 -27.79
C PRO A 60 10.04 -2.06 -27.35
N HIS A 61 9.78 -1.10 -28.25
CA HIS A 61 9.94 0.34 -27.97
C HIS A 61 9.03 0.82 -26.83
N MET A 62 7.96 0.09 -26.53
CA MET A 62 7.03 0.44 -25.46
C MET A 62 7.63 0.27 -24.06
N ALA A 63 8.73 -0.49 -23.91
CA ALA A 63 9.48 -0.55 -22.66
C ALA A 63 10.05 0.81 -22.26
N ALA A 64 10.45 1.63 -23.24
CA ALA A 64 11.05 2.95 -23.05
C ALA A 64 10.05 4.12 -23.19
N ARG A 65 8.76 3.84 -23.42
CA ARG A 65 7.72 4.86 -23.50
C ARG A 65 7.09 5.07 -22.12
N LYS A 66 6.90 6.33 -21.71
CA LYS A 66 6.15 6.68 -20.51
C LYS A 66 4.66 6.79 -20.82
N ASP A 67 3.83 6.35 -19.87
CA ASP A 67 2.39 6.64 -19.87
C ASP A 67 2.11 8.13 -19.55
N GLY A 68 0.84 8.54 -19.63
CA GLY A 68 0.40 9.90 -19.27
C GLY A 68 0.65 10.29 -17.81
N ALA A 69 1.03 9.35 -16.94
CA ALA A 69 1.46 9.61 -15.57
C ALA A 69 2.99 9.66 -15.42
N GLY A 70 3.74 9.63 -16.54
CA GLY A 70 5.19 9.68 -16.58
C GLY A 70 5.87 8.37 -16.14
N ARG A 71 5.21 7.22 -16.27
CA ARG A 71 5.75 5.91 -15.86
C ARG A 71 6.00 4.99 -17.04
N PHE A 72 7.18 4.40 -17.10
CA PHE A 72 7.45 3.18 -17.87
C PHE A 72 6.66 1.97 -17.36
N PRO A 73 6.44 0.93 -18.19
CA PRO A 73 5.79 -0.31 -17.78
C PRO A 73 6.51 -1.01 -16.62
N ALA A 74 7.85 -0.99 -16.60
CA ALA A 74 8.66 -1.61 -15.55
C ALA A 74 8.32 -1.09 -14.13
N HIS A 75 7.93 0.18 -13.99
CA HIS A 75 7.56 0.77 -12.69
C HIS A 75 6.31 0.15 -12.04
N TYR A 76 5.48 -0.57 -12.82
CA TYR A 76 4.30 -1.26 -12.32
C TYR A 76 4.61 -2.69 -11.85
N LEU A 77 5.74 -3.26 -12.28
CA LEU A 77 6.20 -4.60 -11.87
C LEU A 77 7.31 -4.56 -10.82
N ALA A 78 7.91 -3.38 -10.58
CA ALA A 78 9.07 -3.23 -9.70
C ALA A 78 8.71 -2.70 -8.30
N GLY A 79 9.71 -2.67 -7.41
CA GLY A 79 9.58 -2.22 -6.02
C GLY A 79 8.54 -3.02 -5.24
N SER A 80 7.62 -2.33 -4.54
CA SER A 80 6.50 -2.92 -3.79
C SER A 80 5.53 -3.77 -4.63
N TYR A 81 5.64 -3.69 -5.96
CA TYR A 81 4.83 -4.48 -6.89
C TYR A 81 5.51 -5.73 -7.39
N ALA A 82 6.81 -5.93 -7.10
CA ALA A 82 7.53 -7.10 -7.55
C ALA A 82 6.99 -8.39 -6.93
N THR A 83 6.71 -9.35 -7.80
CA THR A 83 6.30 -10.71 -7.45
C THR A 83 7.22 -11.69 -8.17
N ASP A 84 7.37 -12.89 -7.63
CA ASP A 84 8.19 -13.94 -8.26
C ASP A 84 7.62 -14.34 -9.63
N HIS A 85 6.31 -14.19 -9.82
CA HIS A 85 5.64 -14.47 -11.09
C HIS A 85 6.07 -13.51 -12.19
N THR A 86 6.06 -12.21 -11.93
CA THR A 86 6.35 -11.16 -12.92
C THR A 86 7.84 -10.85 -13.05
N ALA A 87 8.71 -11.49 -12.26
CA ALA A 87 10.15 -11.29 -12.29
C ALA A 87 10.77 -11.46 -13.70
N PRO A 88 10.39 -12.47 -14.51
CA PRO A 88 10.92 -12.60 -15.87
C PRO A 88 10.49 -11.46 -16.80
N ALA A 89 9.22 -11.02 -16.70
CA ALA A 89 8.73 -9.89 -17.49
C ALA A 89 9.41 -8.57 -17.09
N LEU A 90 9.67 -8.37 -15.79
CA LEU A 90 10.42 -7.22 -15.31
C LEU A 90 11.86 -7.23 -15.84
N ALA A 91 12.54 -8.39 -15.81
CA ALA A 91 13.89 -8.52 -16.35
C ALA A 91 13.94 -8.16 -17.85
N ALA A 92 13.01 -8.69 -18.65
CA ALA A 92 12.92 -8.38 -20.08
C ALA A 92 12.65 -6.89 -20.35
N LEU A 93 11.77 -6.25 -19.57
CA LEU A 93 11.53 -4.80 -19.70
C LEU A 93 12.78 -3.97 -19.43
N LEU A 94 13.57 -4.35 -18.42
CA LEU A 94 14.82 -3.66 -18.06
C LEU A 94 15.95 -3.97 -19.05
N GLU A 95 15.91 -5.08 -19.76
CA GLU A 95 16.85 -5.37 -20.85
C GLU A 95 16.61 -4.46 -22.05
N HIS A 96 15.35 -4.23 -22.43
CA HIS A 96 14.99 -3.32 -23.51
C HIS A 96 15.17 -1.84 -23.13
N HIS A 97 15.00 -1.48 -21.85
CA HIS A 97 15.22 -0.13 -21.36
C HIS A 97 15.94 -0.12 -20.01
N PRO A 98 17.29 -0.24 -20.01
CA PRO A 98 18.05 -0.31 -18.78
C PRO A 98 18.04 1.04 -18.05
N PRO A 99 17.91 1.02 -16.70
CA PRO A 99 18.10 2.22 -15.91
C PRO A 99 19.54 2.68 -16.00
N ASN A 100 19.75 3.99 -15.94
CA ASN A 100 21.07 4.61 -15.97
C ASN A 100 21.12 5.81 -15.00
N GLU A 101 22.29 6.45 -14.88
CA GLU A 101 22.51 7.57 -13.94
C GLU A 101 21.81 8.89 -14.34
N GLU A 102 21.37 8.99 -15.60
CA GLU A 102 20.64 10.15 -16.13
C GLU A 102 19.16 10.10 -15.76
N TRP A 103 18.65 8.94 -15.34
CA TRP A 103 17.28 8.82 -14.88
C TRP A 103 17.06 9.70 -13.65
N PRO A 104 15.91 10.40 -13.57
CA PRO A 104 15.58 11.17 -12.39
C PRO A 104 15.47 10.23 -11.19
N LEU A 105 15.96 10.67 -10.03
CA LEU A 105 15.98 9.87 -8.80
C LEU A 105 14.61 9.25 -8.47
N ARG A 106 13.52 9.97 -8.75
CA ARG A 106 12.16 9.48 -8.49
C ARG A 106 11.79 8.23 -9.32
N ASP A 107 12.30 8.12 -10.54
CA ASP A 107 12.05 6.94 -11.39
C ASP A 107 12.93 5.76 -10.93
N LEU A 108 14.19 6.02 -10.58
CA LEU A 108 15.08 5.01 -9.98
C LEU A 108 14.50 4.43 -8.67
N LEU A 109 13.99 5.29 -7.78
CA LEU A 109 13.34 4.86 -6.54
C LEU A 109 12.09 4.01 -6.76
N ARG A 110 11.37 4.20 -7.88
CA ARG A 110 10.20 3.38 -8.23
C ARG A 110 10.58 1.96 -8.64
N LEU A 111 11.78 1.77 -9.19
CA LEU A 111 12.31 0.46 -9.54
C LEU A 111 12.77 -0.33 -8.29
N GLY A 112 12.94 0.33 -7.15
CA GLY A 112 13.33 -0.31 -5.89
C GLY A 112 14.66 -1.05 -6.03
N ALA A 113 14.68 -2.34 -5.68
CA ALA A 113 15.91 -3.14 -5.70
C ALA A 113 16.58 -3.27 -7.08
N CYS A 114 15.80 -3.22 -8.17
CA CYS A 114 16.32 -3.36 -9.52
C CYS A 114 17.24 -2.19 -9.95
N ALA A 115 17.15 -1.06 -9.27
CA ALA A 115 17.95 0.12 -9.58
C ALA A 115 18.86 0.55 -8.41
N GLU A 116 19.19 -0.35 -7.48
CA GLU A 116 19.99 -0.01 -6.29
C GLU A 116 21.29 0.73 -6.65
N ILE A 117 22.07 0.15 -7.56
CA ILE A 117 23.39 0.67 -7.96
C ILE A 117 23.24 2.08 -8.55
N TYR A 118 22.33 2.26 -9.50
CA TYR A 118 22.07 3.54 -10.16
C TYR A 118 21.51 4.59 -9.19
N THR A 119 20.65 4.16 -8.25
CA THR A 119 20.09 5.05 -7.23
C THR A 119 21.19 5.57 -6.30
N LEU A 120 22.10 4.70 -5.86
CA LEU A 120 23.22 5.10 -5.01
C LEU A 120 24.20 6.01 -5.76
N ALA A 121 24.50 5.70 -7.03
CA ALA A 121 25.34 6.55 -7.88
C ALA A 121 24.71 7.95 -8.07
N ARG A 122 23.41 8.03 -8.35
CA ARG A 122 22.67 9.30 -8.47
C ARG A 122 22.72 10.11 -7.18
N LEU A 123 22.48 9.47 -6.02
CA LEU A 123 22.56 10.14 -4.71
C LEU A 123 23.98 10.58 -4.35
N GLN A 124 25.00 9.88 -4.84
CA GLN A 124 26.39 10.30 -4.67
C GLN A 124 26.72 11.52 -5.52
N ALA A 125 26.29 11.55 -6.78
CA ALA A 125 26.51 12.67 -7.69
C ALA A 125 25.66 13.91 -7.32
N HIS A 126 24.44 13.70 -6.84
CA HIS A 126 23.44 14.74 -6.56
C HIS A 126 22.82 14.58 -5.16
N PRO A 127 23.60 14.78 -4.07
CA PRO A 127 23.13 14.57 -2.70
C PRO A 127 21.98 15.50 -2.29
N GLN A 128 21.87 16.68 -2.92
CA GLN A 128 20.82 17.65 -2.64
C GLN A 128 19.42 17.10 -2.95
N GLU A 129 19.30 16.23 -3.96
CA GLU A 129 18.02 15.64 -4.36
C GLU A 129 17.34 14.89 -3.20
N ALA A 130 18.12 14.30 -2.27
CA ALA A 130 17.60 13.64 -1.08
C ALA A 130 16.80 14.57 -0.15
N SER A 131 17.14 15.86 -0.17
CA SER A 131 16.57 16.91 0.68
C SER A 131 15.52 17.75 -0.03
N GLU A 132 15.24 17.50 -1.30
CA GLU A 132 14.24 18.21 -2.09
C GLU A 132 12.89 17.49 -2.02
N PRO A 133 11.92 17.99 -1.25
CA PRO A 133 10.61 17.38 -1.23
C PRO A 133 9.77 17.87 -2.42
N ASP A 134 8.81 17.07 -2.82
CA ASP A 134 7.90 17.38 -3.94
C ASP A 134 7.25 18.77 -3.79
N PRO A 135 6.90 19.41 -4.91
CA PRO A 135 6.10 20.62 -4.87
C PRO A 135 4.79 20.38 -4.11
N PRO A 136 4.29 21.38 -3.37
CA PRO A 136 3.02 21.26 -2.66
C PRO A 136 1.90 20.89 -3.67
N PRO A 137 0.94 20.05 -3.27
CA PRO A 137 -0.14 19.69 -4.16
C PRO A 137 -0.92 20.93 -4.59
N THR A 138 -1.26 21.04 -5.87
CA THR A 138 -1.97 22.19 -6.46
C THR A 138 -3.41 22.34 -5.98
N ASN A 139 -3.95 21.34 -5.27
CA ASN A 139 -5.33 21.31 -4.80
C ASN A 139 -5.41 21.07 -3.28
N THR A 140 -4.66 21.85 -2.51
CA THR A 140 -4.77 21.83 -1.05
C THR A 140 -6.03 22.54 -0.61
N LEU A 141 -6.88 21.85 0.15
CA LEU A 141 -8.00 22.49 0.83
C LEU A 141 -7.44 23.54 1.81
N PRO A 142 -8.02 24.75 1.87
CA PRO A 142 -7.63 25.74 2.85
C PRO A 142 -7.79 25.14 4.27
N ASN A 143 -6.78 25.31 5.13
CA ASN A 143 -6.67 24.77 6.51
C ASN A 143 -6.17 23.33 6.70
N ARG A 144 -5.70 22.61 5.68
CA ARG A 144 -5.04 21.31 5.91
C ARG A 144 -3.51 21.48 5.95
N PRO A 145 -2.80 20.93 6.97
CA PRO A 145 -1.36 20.81 6.87
C PRO A 145 -1.04 19.89 5.69
N SER A 146 -0.59 20.48 4.58
CA SER A 146 -0.16 19.76 3.39
C SER A 146 1.32 19.41 3.54
N GLY A 147 1.59 18.20 3.98
CA GLY A 147 2.95 17.68 4.03
C GLY A 147 3.57 17.55 2.64
N ARG A 148 4.89 17.67 2.54
CA ARG A 148 5.63 17.49 1.28
C ARG A 148 6.34 16.14 1.32
N ALA A 149 6.21 15.36 0.24
CA ALA A 149 6.82 14.04 0.15
C ALA A 149 8.31 14.18 -0.24
N TYR A 150 9.19 13.71 0.65
CA TYR A 150 10.63 13.56 0.37
C TYR A 150 10.91 12.28 -0.42
N PRO A 151 12.07 12.16 -1.09
CA PRO A 151 12.53 10.91 -1.71
C PRO A 151 12.47 9.69 -0.77
N LEU A 152 12.69 9.90 0.52
CA LEU A 152 12.55 8.86 1.54
C LEU A 152 11.14 8.26 1.61
N HIS A 153 10.09 9.04 1.35
CA HIS A 153 8.70 8.53 1.29
C HIS A 153 8.53 7.57 0.12
N TYR A 154 9.10 7.90 -1.04
CA TYR A 154 9.09 7.05 -2.22
C TYR A 154 9.88 5.77 -2.00
N ALA A 155 11.09 5.87 -1.45
CA ALA A 155 11.93 4.73 -1.10
C ALA A 155 11.19 3.77 -0.15
N ALA A 156 10.59 4.31 0.92
CA ALA A 156 9.81 3.55 1.88
C ALA A 156 8.58 2.88 1.24
N ASN A 157 7.81 3.63 0.45
CA ASN A 157 6.62 3.12 -0.24
C ASN A 157 6.95 1.99 -1.22
N ARG A 158 8.10 2.06 -1.88
CA ARG A 158 8.54 1.12 -2.91
C ARG A 158 9.37 -0.03 -2.38
N ALA A 159 9.51 -0.16 -1.06
CA ALA A 159 10.38 -1.14 -0.41
C ALA A 159 11.79 -1.11 -1.02
N ALA A 160 12.35 0.09 -1.19
CA ALA A 160 13.72 0.26 -1.67
C ALA A 160 14.71 -0.45 -0.73
N PRO A 161 15.87 -0.90 -1.25
CA PRO A 161 16.87 -1.59 -0.45
C PRO A 161 17.30 -0.80 0.77
N ALA A 162 17.64 -1.51 1.85
CA ALA A 162 18.08 -0.92 3.11
C ALA A 162 19.23 0.08 2.92
N ARG A 163 20.16 -0.19 1.99
CA ARG A 163 21.28 0.72 1.67
C ARG A 163 20.82 2.05 1.09
N VAL A 164 19.81 2.05 0.22
CA VAL A 164 19.21 3.29 -0.32
C VAL A 164 18.50 4.06 0.77
N VAL A 165 17.72 3.38 1.63
CA VAL A 165 17.01 4.01 2.75
C VAL A 165 17.99 4.62 3.75
N ALA A 166 19.04 3.88 4.13
CA ALA A 166 20.11 4.38 5.00
C ALA A 166 20.80 5.60 4.39
N ARG A 167 21.13 5.56 3.10
CA ARG A 167 21.77 6.69 2.41
C ARG A 167 20.90 7.94 2.40
N LEU A 168 19.59 7.79 2.17
CA LEU A 168 18.65 8.91 2.24
C LEU A 168 18.52 9.48 3.66
N LEU A 169 18.55 8.63 4.69
CA LEU A 169 18.54 9.05 6.09
C LEU A 169 19.84 9.78 6.49
N GLU A 170 20.99 9.33 5.99
CA GLU A 170 22.27 10.02 6.18
C GLU A 170 22.26 11.43 5.57
N LEU A 171 21.72 11.57 4.36
CA LEU A 171 21.68 12.85 3.64
C LEU A 171 20.60 13.79 4.18
N CYS A 172 19.46 13.26 4.65
CA CYS A 172 18.32 14.04 5.11
C CYS A 172 17.58 13.35 6.29
N PRO A 173 18.15 13.37 7.51
CA PRO A 173 17.56 12.69 8.67
C PRO A 173 16.19 13.24 9.06
N GLN A 174 15.95 14.53 8.85
CA GLN A 174 14.67 15.18 9.12
C GLN A 174 13.52 14.63 8.27
N ALA A 175 13.80 14.04 7.10
CA ALA A 175 12.78 13.43 6.25
C ALA A 175 12.03 12.28 6.94
N ALA A 176 12.67 11.59 7.90
CA ALA A 176 12.03 10.54 8.68
C ALA A 176 10.83 11.05 9.52
N ARG A 177 10.86 12.34 9.88
CA ARG A 177 9.88 13.03 10.72
C ARG A 177 8.91 13.91 9.91
N ALA A 178 9.11 13.99 8.59
CA ALA A 178 8.19 14.70 7.71
C ALA A 178 7.04 13.77 7.31
N PHE A 179 5.84 14.31 7.13
CA PHE A 179 4.71 13.59 6.57
C PHE A 179 4.43 14.06 5.14
N ASP A 180 3.89 13.17 4.32
CA ASP A 180 3.46 13.47 2.95
C ASP A 180 2.14 14.25 2.90
N SER A 181 1.64 14.54 1.69
CA SER A 181 0.35 15.22 1.48
C SER A 181 -0.86 14.46 2.01
N HIS A 182 -0.70 13.18 2.32
CA HIS A 182 -1.72 12.30 2.89
C HIS A 182 -1.59 12.18 4.42
N GLY A 183 -0.58 12.79 5.05
CA GLY A 183 -0.34 12.68 6.49
C GLY A 183 0.44 11.41 6.88
N ASN A 184 1.11 10.75 5.95
CA ASN A 184 1.92 9.56 6.22
C ASN A 184 3.39 9.93 6.40
N PHE A 185 3.98 9.50 7.51
CA PHE A 185 5.43 9.44 7.65
C PHE A 185 6.01 8.30 6.79
N PRO A 186 7.32 8.32 6.46
CA PRO A 186 7.94 7.23 5.70
C PRO A 186 7.71 5.85 6.32
N ILE A 187 7.71 5.74 7.65
CA ILE A 187 7.46 4.47 8.34
C ILE A 187 6.05 3.90 8.09
N HIS A 188 5.04 4.76 7.91
CA HIS A 188 3.69 4.31 7.52
C HIS A 188 3.70 3.68 6.13
N LEU A 189 4.48 4.26 5.21
CA LEU A 189 4.59 3.76 3.84
C LEU A 189 5.39 2.46 3.79
N ALA A 190 6.51 2.37 4.53
CA ALA A 190 7.29 1.14 4.66
C ALA A 190 6.48 -0.02 5.26
N ALA A 191 5.69 0.27 6.31
CA ALA A 191 4.79 -0.69 6.94
C ALA A 191 3.76 -1.28 5.96
N CYS A 192 3.37 -0.52 4.94
CA CYS A 192 2.41 -0.95 3.91
C CYS A 192 3.05 -1.54 2.66
N ALA A 193 4.36 -1.35 2.45
CA ALA A 193 5.00 -1.58 1.15
C ALA A 193 4.93 -3.05 0.70
N ALA A 194 5.02 -4.00 1.64
CA ALA A 194 4.88 -5.43 1.38
C ALA A 194 3.47 -5.98 1.71
N GLY A 195 2.46 -5.12 1.83
CA GLY A 195 1.08 -5.51 2.13
C GLY A 195 0.38 -6.21 0.96
N GLN A 196 -0.40 -7.23 1.26
CA GLN A 196 -1.22 -7.98 0.30
C GLN A 196 -2.64 -7.43 0.11
N LEU A 197 -3.12 -6.51 0.96
CA LEU A 197 -4.39 -5.82 0.76
C LEU A 197 -4.15 -4.37 0.36
N SER A 198 -4.83 -3.95 -0.71
CA SER A 198 -4.92 -2.56 -1.13
C SER A 198 -6.37 -2.16 -1.30
N ARG A 199 -6.71 -0.91 -0.95
CA ARG A 199 -7.99 -0.32 -1.37
C ARG A 199 -7.97 -0.16 -2.89
N SER A 200 -9.03 -0.61 -3.55
CA SER A 200 -9.32 -0.31 -4.94
C SER A 200 -9.85 1.12 -5.08
N VAL A 201 -10.00 1.59 -6.33
CA VAL A 201 -10.54 2.93 -6.62
C VAL A 201 -12.00 3.08 -6.17
N TRP A 202 -12.72 1.97 -5.98
CA TRP A 202 -14.11 1.91 -5.53
C TRP A 202 -14.22 1.67 -4.01
N GLY A 203 -13.09 1.76 -3.29
CA GLY A 203 -13.03 1.55 -1.85
C GLY A 203 -13.00 0.09 -1.40
N ALA A 204 -13.33 -0.88 -2.27
CA ALA A 204 -13.25 -2.30 -1.97
C ALA A 204 -11.80 -2.75 -1.73
N MET A 205 -11.56 -3.62 -0.74
CA MET A 205 -10.25 -4.22 -0.51
C MET A 205 -9.98 -5.32 -1.52
N VAL A 206 -8.83 -5.23 -2.20
CA VAL A 206 -8.38 -6.21 -3.20
C VAL A 206 -7.15 -6.91 -2.66
N ARG A 207 -7.19 -8.25 -2.74
CA ARG A 207 -6.06 -9.10 -2.41
C ARG A 207 -5.12 -9.19 -3.61
N ARG A 208 -3.88 -8.77 -3.39
CA ARG A 208 -2.79 -8.84 -4.37
C ARG A 208 -2.05 -10.17 -4.23
N ARG A 209 -1.33 -10.55 -5.30
CA ARG A 209 -0.34 -11.63 -5.21
C ARG A 209 0.68 -11.33 -4.10
N PRO A 210 1.21 -12.37 -3.43
CA PRO A 210 2.26 -12.17 -2.44
C PRO A 210 3.46 -11.46 -3.08
N PRO A 211 4.01 -10.41 -2.44
CA PRO A 211 5.22 -9.77 -2.93
C PRO A 211 6.40 -10.74 -2.86
N ALA A 212 7.39 -10.54 -3.73
CA ALA A 212 8.63 -11.29 -3.75
C ALA A 212 9.32 -11.25 -2.38
N GLN A 213 10.08 -12.29 -2.04
CA GLN A 213 10.72 -12.38 -0.72
C GLN A 213 11.65 -11.19 -0.46
N SER A 214 12.41 -10.74 -1.46
CA SER A 214 13.29 -9.58 -1.38
C SER A 214 12.56 -8.29 -0.99
N VAL A 215 11.31 -8.10 -1.45
CA VAL A 215 10.47 -6.94 -1.11
C VAL A 215 10.03 -6.99 0.35
N ARG A 216 9.69 -8.17 0.86
CA ARG A 216 9.30 -8.36 2.27
C ARG A 216 10.47 -8.06 3.20
N ASP A 217 11.65 -8.54 2.83
CA ASP A 217 12.87 -8.33 3.60
C ASP A 217 13.29 -6.86 3.57
N ALA A 218 13.22 -6.22 2.40
CA ALA A 218 13.49 -4.79 2.24
C ALA A 218 12.49 -3.92 3.04
N ALA A 219 11.20 -4.26 3.03
CA ALA A 219 10.20 -3.54 3.83
C ALA A 219 10.46 -3.66 5.33
N ALA A 220 10.81 -4.86 5.82
CA ALA A 220 11.15 -5.07 7.22
C ALA A 220 12.43 -4.32 7.61
N ALA A 221 13.47 -4.37 6.78
CA ALA A 221 14.72 -3.65 7.00
C ALA A 221 14.51 -2.12 6.98
N GLY A 222 13.72 -1.61 6.03
CA GLY A 222 13.34 -0.21 5.96
C GLY A 222 12.59 0.25 7.21
N CYS A 223 11.66 -0.57 7.74
CA CYS A 223 11.00 -0.28 9.01
C CYS A 223 12.00 -0.20 10.18
N ARG A 224 13.00 -1.09 10.26
CA ARG A 224 14.03 -1.04 11.30
C ARG A 224 14.82 0.26 11.25
N LEU A 225 15.35 0.61 10.07
CA LEU A 225 16.13 1.83 9.88
C LEU A 225 15.32 3.09 10.21
N LEU A 226 14.05 3.14 9.83
CA LEU A 226 13.18 4.26 10.13
C LEU A 226 12.84 4.36 11.63
N LEU A 227 12.68 3.23 12.33
CA LEU A 227 12.52 3.20 13.78
C LEU A 227 13.80 3.58 14.53
N GLU A 228 14.97 3.25 13.99
CA GLU A 228 16.25 3.67 14.54
C GLU A 228 16.47 5.17 14.36
N ALA A 229 16.14 5.71 13.19
CA ALA A 229 16.22 7.15 12.91
C ALA A 229 15.17 7.97 13.68
N TRP A 230 14.01 7.38 13.97
CA TRP A 230 12.95 8.02 14.74
C TRP A 230 12.23 7.06 15.70
N PRO A 231 12.83 6.80 16.87
CA PRO A 231 12.28 5.89 17.87
C PRO A 231 10.89 6.27 18.37
N GLU A 232 10.61 7.57 18.50
CA GLU A 232 9.35 8.12 19.01
C GLU A 232 8.28 8.25 17.92
N SER A 233 8.49 7.68 16.74
CA SER A 233 7.58 7.75 15.58
C SER A 233 6.15 7.30 15.92
N GLY A 234 6.01 6.29 16.77
CA GLY A 234 4.72 5.83 17.28
C GLY A 234 4.03 6.87 18.17
N GLU A 235 4.70 7.38 19.21
CA GLU A 235 4.16 8.38 20.13
C GLU A 235 3.86 9.72 19.44
N ALA A 236 4.64 10.07 18.42
CA ALA A 236 4.38 11.24 17.60
C ALA A 236 3.06 11.14 16.83
N CYS A 237 2.61 9.92 16.49
CA CYS A 237 1.29 9.72 15.90
C CYS A 237 0.18 10.15 16.85
N ASP A 238 0.34 9.95 18.17
CA ASP A 238 -0.66 10.36 19.16
C ASP A 238 -0.74 11.90 19.28
N ARG A 239 0.41 12.58 19.19
CA ARG A 239 0.47 14.06 19.20
C ARG A 239 -0.16 14.68 17.96
N PHE A 240 -0.11 14.00 16.83
CA PHE A 240 -0.68 14.47 15.57
C PHE A 240 -2.22 14.49 15.55
N VAL A 241 -2.87 13.82 16.52
CA VAL A 241 -4.34 13.75 16.64
C VAL A 241 -4.92 14.98 17.37
N GLY A 242 -4.06 15.84 17.95
CA GLY A 242 -4.48 16.77 18.99
C GLY A 242 -4.33 18.26 18.70
N VAL A 243 -4.92 18.83 17.64
CA VAL A 243 -5.35 20.25 17.62
C VAL A 243 -6.52 20.48 16.65
N GLY A 244 -7.74 20.71 17.17
CA GLY A 244 -8.77 21.53 16.52
C GLY A 244 -9.52 21.05 15.27
N ALA A 245 -9.13 19.97 14.59
CA ALA A 245 -9.85 19.54 13.38
C ALA A 245 -11.21 18.87 13.71
N PRO A 246 -12.34 19.27 13.08
CA PRO A 246 -13.63 18.62 13.28
C PRO A 246 -13.62 17.15 12.81
N ARG A 247 -14.51 16.34 13.41
CA ARG A 247 -14.57 14.87 13.30
C ARG A 247 -14.77 14.34 11.87
N ASP A 248 -15.20 15.22 10.96
CA ASP A 248 -15.61 14.90 9.60
C ASP A 248 -14.46 15.16 8.59
N GLU A 249 -13.38 15.79 9.04
CA GLU A 249 -12.22 16.20 8.24
C GLU A 249 -10.93 15.45 8.60
N GLN A 250 -11.00 14.58 9.62
CA GLN A 250 -9.89 13.75 10.07
C GLN A 250 -9.72 12.57 9.10
N ASN A 251 -8.67 12.61 8.28
CA ASN A 251 -8.29 11.46 7.45
C ASN A 251 -8.17 10.21 8.33
N ASP A 252 -8.81 9.10 7.93
CA ASP A 252 -8.84 7.78 8.61
C ASP A 252 -7.47 7.31 9.15
N ARG A 253 -6.38 7.84 8.59
CA ARG A 253 -4.98 7.46 8.86
C ARG A 253 -4.29 8.29 9.95
N LEU A 254 -4.82 9.45 10.33
CA LEU A 254 -4.24 10.28 11.38
C LEU A 254 -4.39 9.59 12.75
N GLY A 255 -3.30 9.46 13.50
CA GLY A 255 -3.28 8.75 14.79
C GLY A 255 -3.16 7.24 14.72
N ARG A 256 -3.10 6.66 13.51
CA ARG A 256 -2.78 5.24 13.34
C ARG A 256 -1.29 5.05 13.46
N TRP A 257 -0.87 4.25 14.42
CA TRP A 257 0.53 3.80 14.47
C TRP A 257 0.85 2.92 13.25
N PRO A 258 2.12 2.82 12.83
CA PRO A 258 2.53 2.01 11.68
C PRO A 258 2.03 0.56 11.73
N LEU A 259 2.01 -0.04 12.92
CA LEU A 259 1.52 -1.41 13.10
C LEU A 259 0.05 -1.58 12.69
N HIS A 260 -0.82 -0.60 12.95
CA HIS A 260 -2.23 -0.68 12.55
C HIS A 260 -2.38 -0.70 11.03
N LEU A 261 -1.55 0.07 10.33
CA LEU A 261 -1.55 0.12 8.88
C LEU A 261 -1.02 -1.20 8.30
N ALA A 262 0.08 -1.73 8.86
CA ALA A 262 0.65 -3.02 8.50
C ALA A 262 -0.38 -4.17 8.63
N LEU A 263 -1.13 -4.19 9.74
CA LEU A 263 -2.17 -5.20 9.96
C LEU A 263 -3.33 -5.05 8.97
N ASN A 264 -3.75 -3.83 8.69
CA ASN A 264 -4.83 -3.54 7.75
C ASN A 264 -4.48 -3.93 6.30
N CYS A 265 -3.22 -3.73 5.90
CA CYS A 265 -2.77 -4.07 4.55
C CYS A 265 -2.28 -5.52 4.40
N HIS A 266 -2.39 -6.37 5.43
CA HIS A 266 -1.79 -7.72 5.39
C HIS A 266 -0.30 -7.70 5.08
N ALA A 267 0.45 -6.89 5.83
CA ALA A 267 1.90 -6.95 5.84
C ALA A 267 2.41 -8.32 6.35
N PRO A 268 3.60 -8.75 5.90
CA PRO A 268 4.21 -9.99 6.36
C PRO A 268 4.62 -9.93 7.84
N ASP A 269 4.72 -11.09 8.48
CA ASP A 269 5.07 -11.19 9.90
C ASP A 269 6.42 -10.54 10.22
N SER A 270 7.38 -10.57 9.30
CA SER A 270 8.69 -9.89 9.44
C SER A 270 8.57 -8.39 9.69
N VAL A 271 7.60 -7.71 9.03
CA VAL A 271 7.31 -6.29 9.24
C VAL A 271 6.58 -6.10 10.57
N LEU A 272 5.61 -6.97 10.87
CA LEU A 272 4.84 -6.90 12.11
C LEU A 272 5.75 -7.05 13.34
N ASP A 273 6.67 -8.01 13.32
CA ASP A 273 7.59 -8.27 14.42
C ASP A 273 8.51 -7.06 14.69
N VAL A 274 9.03 -6.44 13.63
CA VAL A 274 9.81 -5.20 13.74
C VAL A 274 9.00 -4.11 14.42
N LEU A 275 7.79 -3.84 13.93
CA LEU A 275 6.94 -2.76 14.45
C LEU A 275 6.47 -3.02 15.88
N ARG A 276 6.24 -4.28 16.25
CA ARG A 276 5.79 -4.68 17.60
C ARG A 276 6.82 -4.36 18.68
N THR A 277 8.12 -4.48 18.39
CA THR A 277 9.17 -4.17 19.38
C THR A 277 9.14 -2.72 19.87
N ARG A 278 8.60 -1.81 19.06
CA ARG A 278 8.49 -0.36 19.35
C ARG A 278 7.06 0.12 19.54
N THR A 279 6.07 -0.78 19.54
CA THR A 279 4.66 -0.43 19.79
C THR A 279 4.30 -0.83 21.22
N PRO A 280 4.00 0.12 22.13
CA PRO A 280 3.64 -0.19 23.49
C PRO A 280 2.26 -0.87 23.54
N CYS A 281 2.03 -1.66 24.59
CA CYS A 281 0.89 -2.56 24.66
C CYS A 281 -0.48 -1.85 24.65
N ASP A 282 -0.55 -0.64 25.19
CA ASP A 282 -1.72 0.22 25.18
C ASP A 282 -2.05 0.80 23.78
N ALA A 283 -1.04 0.91 22.91
CA ALA A 283 -1.20 1.33 21.52
C ALA A 283 -1.74 0.24 20.58
N PHE A 284 -1.92 -1.01 21.03
CA PHE A 284 -2.56 -2.07 20.21
C PHE A 284 -4.08 -1.87 20.01
N GLY A 285 -4.74 -1.11 20.89
CA GLY A 285 -6.19 -0.87 20.80
C GLY A 285 -6.59 -0.04 19.57
N ASN A 286 -7.87 -0.05 19.20
CA ASN A 286 -8.34 0.77 18.08
C ASN A 286 -8.08 2.28 18.34
N PRO A 287 -7.36 2.99 17.45
CA PRO A 287 -7.03 4.42 17.60
C PRO A 287 -8.25 5.32 17.82
N THR A 288 -9.38 5.02 17.17
CA THR A 288 -10.61 5.82 17.29
C THR A 288 -11.29 5.65 18.65
N ARG A 289 -10.92 4.61 19.41
CA ARG A 289 -11.41 4.30 20.76
C ARG A 289 -10.48 4.77 21.89
N ARG A 290 -9.27 5.25 21.59
CA ARG A 290 -8.34 5.82 22.57
C ARG A 290 -8.74 7.21 23.07
N TRP A 291 -9.82 7.79 22.53
CA TRP A 291 -10.20 9.18 22.81
C TRP A 291 -11.04 9.37 24.08
N PRO A 292 -10.73 10.37 24.93
CA PRO A 292 -11.44 10.62 26.18
C PRO A 292 -12.69 11.48 25.93
N ARG A 293 -13.86 10.85 25.87
CA ARG A 293 -15.13 11.57 26.15
C ARG A 293 -16.02 10.94 27.22
N ARG A 294 -15.69 9.74 27.71
CA ARG A 294 -16.25 9.21 28.95
C ARG A 294 -15.11 8.79 29.86
N LYS A 295 -14.85 9.57 30.92
CA LYS A 295 -14.03 9.14 32.06
C LYS A 295 -14.52 7.74 32.46
N GLY A 296 -13.73 6.71 32.20
CA GLY A 296 -14.02 5.33 32.66
C GLY A 296 -14.21 4.26 31.59
N MET A 297 -14.21 4.57 30.29
CA MET A 297 -14.44 3.56 29.23
C MET A 297 -13.30 3.51 28.21
N MET A 298 -12.07 3.45 28.72
CA MET A 298 -10.89 3.11 27.93
C MET A 298 -10.95 1.60 27.74
N THR A 299 -11.17 1.10 26.51
CA THR A 299 -10.94 -0.33 26.25
C THR A 299 -9.43 -0.54 26.27
N LYS A 300 -8.86 -0.59 27.47
CA LYS A 300 -7.52 -1.11 27.70
C LYS A 300 -7.58 -2.56 27.27
N VAL A 301 -6.95 -2.89 26.14
CA VAL A 301 -6.51 -4.27 25.92
C VAL A 301 -5.60 -4.53 27.11
N ASN A 302 -6.05 -5.36 28.06
CA ASN A 302 -5.35 -5.49 29.33
C ASN A 302 -4.18 -6.48 29.15
N ALA A 303 -3.20 -6.45 30.06
CA ALA A 303 -2.04 -7.34 29.99
C ALA A 303 -2.41 -8.84 30.00
N ALA A 304 -3.62 -9.22 30.47
CA ALA A 304 -4.10 -10.60 30.44
C ALA A 304 -4.63 -10.99 29.05
N ASP A 305 -5.30 -10.08 28.32
CA ASP A 305 -5.69 -10.29 26.92
C ASP A 305 -4.42 -10.50 26.07
N VAL A 306 -3.39 -9.66 26.27
CA VAL A 306 -2.07 -9.79 25.63
C VAL A 306 -1.38 -11.12 25.95
N ARG A 307 -1.46 -11.63 27.19
CA ARG A 307 -0.89 -12.93 27.59
C ARG A 307 -1.66 -14.14 27.04
N LYS A 308 -2.95 -14.02 26.74
CA LYS A 308 -3.73 -15.06 26.05
C LYS A 308 -3.40 -15.12 24.56
N LEU A 309 -3.07 -13.97 23.97
CA LEU A 309 -2.71 -13.81 22.56
C LEU A 309 -1.35 -14.41 22.20
N THR A 310 -0.40 -14.47 23.14
CA THR A 310 0.93 -15.07 22.93
C THR A 310 0.94 -16.60 22.93
N ARG A 311 -0.16 -17.28 23.29
CA ARG A 311 -0.19 -18.73 23.56
C ARG A 311 -0.94 -19.58 22.53
N ALA A 312 -1.54 -19.01 21.48
CA ALA A 312 -2.18 -19.80 20.43
C ALA A 312 -2.18 -19.09 19.06
N GLY A 313 -2.16 -19.85 17.96
CA GLY A 313 -2.41 -19.41 16.58
C GLY A 313 -1.42 -18.41 15.93
N PRO A 314 -1.55 -18.14 14.61
CA PRO A 314 -0.72 -17.16 13.91
C PRO A 314 -1.01 -15.73 14.39
N LEU A 315 0.04 -15.07 14.91
CA LEU A 315 0.00 -13.77 15.60
C LEU A 315 -0.69 -12.64 14.81
N SER A 316 -0.65 -12.67 13.47
CA SER A 316 -1.18 -11.59 12.63
C SER A 316 -2.71 -11.52 12.60
N LEU A 317 -3.45 -12.64 12.65
CA LEU A 317 -4.92 -12.64 12.68
C LEU A 317 -5.46 -12.06 13.99
N ARG A 318 -4.80 -12.40 15.09
CA ARG A 318 -5.18 -11.98 16.44
C ARG A 318 -4.86 -10.51 16.70
N LEU A 319 -3.75 -10.01 16.19
CA LEU A 319 -3.44 -8.58 16.21
C LEU A 319 -4.39 -7.76 15.33
N ARG A 320 -4.80 -8.26 14.16
CA ARG A 320 -5.82 -7.61 13.32
C ARG A 320 -7.16 -7.47 14.04
N TYR A 321 -7.58 -8.52 14.72
CA TYR A 321 -8.81 -8.53 15.51
C TYR A 321 -8.80 -7.40 16.57
N LEU A 322 -7.70 -7.25 17.32
CA LEU A 322 -7.56 -6.19 18.33
C LEU A 322 -7.52 -4.79 17.74
N CYS A 323 -6.75 -4.60 16.66
CA CYS A 323 -6.57 -3.28 16.05
C CYS A 323 -7.82 -2.79 15.31
N SER A 324 -8.71 -3.69 14.86
CA SER A 324 -10.01 -3.35 14.28
C SER A 324 -11.08 -3.05 15.35
N GLY A 325 -10.88 -3.49 16.60
CA GLY A 325 -11.85 -3.32 17.68
C GLY A 325 -13.13 -4.13 17.47
N ALA A 326 -13.00 -5.31 16.85
CA ALA A 326 -14.05 -6.30 16.68
C ALA A 326 -14.51 -6.88 18.05
N ARG A 327 -15.74 -7.41 18.11
CA ARG A 327 -16.31 -8.18 19.23
C ARG A 327 -16.50 -9.64 18.73
N GLY A 328 -16.13 -10.67 19.51
CA GLY A 328 -16.10 -12.09 19.07
C GLY A 328 -14.81 -12.87 19.37
N ASP A 329 -14.66 -14.12 18.92
CA ASP A 329 -13.43 -14.90 19.05
C ASP A 329 -12.47 -14.59 17.88
N PRO A 330 -11.15 -14.35 18.10
CA PRO A 330 -10.18 -14.18 17.02
C PRO A 330 -10.14 -15.34 16.01
N GLU A 331 -10.54 -16.55 16.41
CA GLU A 331 -10.61 -17.74 15.55
C GLU A 331 -11.82 -17.71 14.59
N ASP A 332 -12.87 -16.93 14.88
CA ASP A 332 -14.05 -16.78 13.99
C ASP A 332 -13.70 -16.04 12.68
N LEU A 333 -12.60 -15.26 12.69
CA LEU A 333 -12.02 -14.66 11.47
C LEU A 333 -11.44 -15.70 10.50
N CYS A 334 -11.17 -16.92 10.96
CA CYS A 334 -10.64 -18.02 10.13
C CYS A 334 -11.74 -18.76 9.36
N LEU A 335 -13.01 -18.71 9.82
CA LEU A 335 -14.10 -19.54 9.30
C LEU A 335 -14.96 -18.83 8.23
N GLY A 336 -14.72 -17.54 7.99
CA GLY A 336 -15.35 -16.78 6.91
C GLY A 336 -14.64 -16.96 5.57
N GLY A 337 -14.83 -18.11 4.91
CA GLY A 337 -14.65 -18.19 3.47
C GLY A 337 -15.50 -17.10 2.79
N ASP A 338 -14.86 -16.27 1.95
CA ASP A 338 -15.48 -15.25 1.09
C ASP A 338 -16.45 -14.23 1.73
N LYS A 339 -16.50 -14.16 3.06
CA LYS A 339 -17.27 -13.15 3.80
C LYS A 339 -16.35 -12.43 4.79
N PHE A 340 -15.36 -11.71 4.27
CA PHE A 340 -15.03 -10.44 4.90
C PHE A 340 -16.27 -9.57 4.72
N GLY A 341 -17.21 -9.72 5.68
CA GLY A 341 -18.31 -8.81 5.84
C GLY A 341 -17.73 -7.42 5.73
N THR A 342 -18.23 -6.70 4.73
CA THR A 342 -18.05 -5.29 4.52
C THR A 342 -17.86 -4.67 5.90
N ILE A 343 -16.65 -4.19 6.21
CA ILE A 343 -16.54 -3.15 7.24
C ILE A 343 -17.20 -1.97 6.55
N ILE A 344 -18.53 -1.95 6.62
CA ILE A 344 -19.35 -0.78 6.42
C ILE A 344 -18.85 0.12 7.54
N TYR A 345 -17.89 0.99 7.22
CA TYR A 345 -17.87 2.27 7.89
C TYR A 345 -19.29 2.78 7.69
N PRO A 346 -20.06 3.04 8.76
CA PRO A 346 -21.38 3.61 8.58
C PRO A 346 -21.21 4.82 7.68
N SER A 347 -21.74 4.75 6.45
CA SER A 347 -21.86 5.92 5.59
C SER A 347 -22.54 6.96 6.45
N ARG A 348 -21.83 8.04 6.70
CA ARG A 348 -22.36 9.21 7.37
C ARG A 348 -23.18 10.00 6.35
N ASP A 349 -24.28 9.40 5.94
CA ASP A 349 -25.43 10.14 5.47
C ASP A 349 -26.44 10.08 6.61
N GLY A 350 -26.34 11.06 7.50
CA GLY A 350 -27.42 11.38 8.40
C GLY A 350 -28.42 12.21 7.61
N GLY A 351 -29.60 11.65 7.37
CA GLY A 351 -30.69 12.31 6.67
C GLY A 351 -31.85 11.37 6.45
N ASP A 352 -32.60 11.17 7.53
CA ASP A 352 -34.02 10.80 7.58
C ASP A 352 -34.44 9.34 7.31
N ASP A 353 -35.21 8.85 8.29
CA ASP A 353 -35.93 7.60 8.33
C ASP A 353 -36.93 7.49 7.17
N ASP A 354 -36.87 6.38 6.41
CA ASP A 354 -38.07 5.81 5.78
C ASP A 354 -38.04 4.27 5.92
N PRO A 355 -38.91 3.66 6.75
CA PRO A 355 -38.96 2.23 6.97
C PRO A 355 -39.86 1.58 5.91
N SER A 356 -39.38 1.46 4.68
CA SER A 356 -39.98 0.55 3.70
C SER A 356 -38.90 0.05 2.75
N LEU A 357 -38.96 -1.25 2.41
CA LEU A 357 -37.97 -2.04 1.66
C LEU A 357 -36.94 -2.79 2.51
N HIS A 358 -37.42 -3.49 3.55
CA HIS A 358 -36.88 -4.81 3.89
C HIS A 358 -37.46 -5.84 2.93
N GLU A 359 -36.74 -6.22 1.87
CA GLU A 359 -36.89 -7.55 1.29
C GLU A 359 -35.61 -8.35 1.52
N THR A 360 -35.74 -9.17 2.55
CA THR A 360 -34.87 -10.28 2.92
C THR A 360 -34.87 -11.34 1.82
N MET A 361 -33.70 -11.75 1.34
CA MET A 361 -33.51 -13.13 0.90
C MET A 361 -32.40 -13.77 1.71
N SER A 362 -32.83 -14.29 2.86
CA SER A 362 -32.10 -15.14 3.78
C SER A 362 -31.75 -16.47 3.10
N LEU A 363 -30.48 -16.82 3.13
CA LEU A 363 -29.99 -18.18 2.90
C LEU A 363 -29.93 -18.90 4.25
N GLU A 364 -30.84 -19.84 4.49
CA GLU A 364 -30.68 -20.90 5.52
C GLU A 364 -31.22 -22.22 4.94
N THR A 365 -30.34 -23.16 4.56
CA THR A 365 -29.92 -24.36 5.33
C THR A 365 -30.99 -25.42 5.61
N VAL A 366 -30.91 -26.53 4.85
CA VAL A 366 -30.58 -27.91 5.30
C VAL A 366 -31.55 -28.64 6.28
N VAL A 367 -31.91 -29.87 5.85
CA VAL A 367 -32.29 -31.09 6.62
C VAL A 367 -33.79 -31.41 6.83
N GLU A 368 -34.18 -32.44 6.04
CA GLU A 368 -34.94 -33.66 6.38
C GLU A 368 -36.34 -33.65 7.05
N ARG A 369 -37.22 -34.35 6.33
CA ARG A 369 -38.08 -35.49 6.73
C ARG A 369 -39.49 -35.24 7.28
N ARG A 370 -40.37 -36.09 6.72
CA ARG A 370 -41.69 -36.59 7.15
C ARG A 370 -42.92 -35.82 6.64
N GLY A 371 -43.50 -36.44 5.62
CA GLY A 371 -44.89 -36.37 5.18
C GLY A 371 -45.09 -37.54 4.22
#